data_AF-A0A7C7LHL7-F1
#
_entry.id   AF-A0A7C7LHL7-F1
#
_cell.length_a   1.000
_cell.length_b   1.000
_cell.length_c   1.000
_cell.angle_alpha   90.00
_cell.angle_beta   90.00
_cell.angle_gamma   90.00
#
_symmetry.space_group_name_H-M   'P 1'
#
loop_
_entity.id
_entity.type
_entity.pdbx_description
1 polymer ?
#
loop_
_entity_poly.entity_id
_entity_poly.type
_entity_poly.pdbx_seq_one_letter_code
_entity_poly.pdbx_strand_id
1 'polypeptide(L)'
;MSAQIHNTFNENGFVIVSDILTHQESQLLKAEIQTLIDAAKCKATEDGQDPENVAGHGVYVGLSTQSQIFRDAVKNKKILDVLQVILSPNIEFLSDKAVFKSHRMDFDSPWHQDWHFGTDHIKSQFGLAG
;
A
#
# COMPACT_ATOMS: atom_id res chain seq x y z
N MET A 1 20.97 5.34 -15.43
CA MET A 1 19.62 5.42 -14.84
C MET A 1 19.65 5.07 -13.35
N SER A 2 20.15 3.88 -12.96
CA SER A 2 20.20 3.47 -11.54
C SER A 2 21.00 4.41 -10.63
N ALA A 3 22.17 4.89 -11.08
CA ALA A 3 22.96 5.86 -10.29
C ALA A 3 22.24 7.19 -10.06
N GLN A 4 21.45 7.66 -11.03
CA GLN A 4 20.69 8.90 -10.90
C GLN A 4 19.52 8.74 -9.92
N ILE A 5 18.83 7.60 -9.96
CA ILE A 5 17.75 7.27 -9.01
C ILE A 5 18.30 7.23 -7.58
N HIS A 6 19.39 6.51 -7.37
CA HIS A 6 20.04 6.39 -6.06
C HIS A 6 20.51 7.75 -5.51
N ASN A 7 21.20 8.55 -6.33
CA ASN A 7 21.71 9.85 -5.88
C ASN A 7 20.55 10.82 -5.56
N THR A 8 19.53 10.88 -6.43
CA THR A 8 18.35 11.75 -6.20
C THR A 8 17.64 11.37 -4.90
N PHE A 9 17.47 10.06 -4.64
CA PHE A 9 16.86 9.59 -3.41
C PHE A 9 17.71 9.94 -2.17
N ASN A 10 19.02 9.73 -2.22
CA ASN A 10 19.91 10.04 -1.09
C ASN A 10 19.98 11.53 -0.76
N GLU A 11 19.87 12.39 -1.77
CA GLU A 11 19.88 13.84 -1.58
C GLU A 11 18.55 14.38 -1.06
N ASN A 12 17.41 13.85 -1.54
CA ASN A 12 16.10 14.45 -1.30
C ASN A 12 15.18 13.64 -0.36
N GLY A 13 15.52 12.39 -0.06
CA GLY A 13 14.64 11.44 0.64
C GLY A 13 13.49 10.89 -0.22
N PHE A 14 13.42 11.25 -1.51
CA PHE A 14 12.44 10.74 -2.46
C PHE A 14 12.98 10.79 -3.91
N VAL A 15 12.34 10.06 -4.81
CA VAL A 15 12.60 10.10 -6.26
C VAL A 15 11.31 9.86 -7.04
N ILE A 16 11.15 10.56 -8.16
CA ILE A 16 10.00 10.39 -9.06
C ILE A 16 10.42 9.50 -10.23
N VAL A 17 9.69 8.41 -10.46
CA VAL A 17 9.84 7.54 -11.62
C VAL A 17 8.54 7.56 -12.42
N SER A 18 8.56 8.25 -13.55
CA SER A 18 7.39 8.39 -14.43
C SER A 18 7.10 7.10 -15.18
N ASP A 19 5.83 6.91 -15.54
CA ASP A 19 5.35 5.87 -16.47
C ASP A 19 5.73 4.43 -16.10
N ILE A 20 5.89 4.15 -14.80
CA ILE A 20 6.22 2.81 -14.30
C ILE A 20 5.13 1.78 -14.59
N LEU A 21 3.88 2.23 -14.60
CA LEU A 21 2.71 1.49 -15.04
C LEU A 21 2.13 2.16 -16.29
N THR A 22 1.69 1.33 -17.22
CA THR A 22 0.85 1.75 -18.34
C THR A 22 -0.51 2.22 -17.84
N HIS A 23 -1.23 2.96 -18.69
CA HIS A 23 -2.61 3.35 -18.41
C HIS A 23 -3.50 2.12 -18.14
N GLN A 24 -3.35 1.06 -18.92
CA GLN A 24 -4.15 -0.15 -18.76
C GLN A 24 -3.86 -0.86 -17.42
N GLU A 25 -2.59 -1.04 -17.05
CA GLU A 25 -2.21 -1.59 -15.74
C GLU A 25 -2.83 -0.75 -14.61
N SER A 26 -2.76 0.58 -14.72
CA SER A 26 -3.32 1.49 -13.72
C SER A 26 -4.84 1.38 -13.60
N GLN A 27 -5.57 1.27 -14.72
CA GLN A 27 -7.03 1.12 -14.69
C GLN A 27 -7.45 -0.23 -14.11
N LEU A 28 -6.70 -1.30 -14.43
CA LEU A 28 -6.97 -2.63 -13.89
C LEU A 28 -6.82 -2.66 -12.36
N LEU A 29 -5.75 -2.07 -11.82
CA LEU A 29 -5.58 -1.96 -10.36
C LEU A 29 -6.70 -1.14 -9.70
N LYS A 30 -7.12 -0.03 -10.31
CA LYS A 30 -8.23 0.79 -9.80
C LYS A 30 -9.56 0.04 -9.77
N ALA A 31 -9.89 -0.66 -10.85
CA ALA A 31 -11.10 -1.46 -10.93
C ALA A 31 -11.12 -2.58 -9.88
N GLU A 32 -9.96 -3.21 -9.66
CA GLU A 32 -9.83 -4.25 -8.64
C GLU A 32 -9.98 -3.70 -7.22
N ILE A 33 -9.41 -2.52 -6.92
CA ILE A 33 -9.61 -1.84 -5.62
C ILE A 33 -11.11 -1.64 -5.35
N GLN A 34 -11.84 -1.13 -6.34
CA GLN A 34 -13.27 -0.88 -6.20
C GLN A 34 -14.02 -2.18 -5.95
N THR A 35 -13.75 -3.23 -6.73
CA THR A 35 -14.35 -4.56 -6.57
C THR A 35 -14.13 -5.13 -5.16
N LEU A 36 -12.91 -5.03 -4.63
CA LEU A 36 -12.57 -5.55 -3.30
C LEU A 36 -13.27 -4.77 -2.18
N ILE A 37 -13.30 -3.43 -2.27
CA ILE A 37 -13.97 -2.60 -1.27
C ILE A 37 -15.49 -2.82 -1.30
N ASP A 38 -16.10 -2.92 -2.48
CA ASP A 38 -17.54 -3.18 -2.61
C ASP A 38 -17.91 -4.56 -2.07
N ALA A 39 -17.12 -5.58 -2.37
CA ALA A 39 -17.32 -6.92 -1.82
C ALA A 39 -17.22 -6.92 -0.28
N ALA A 40 -16.24 -6.19 0.29
CA ALA A 40 -16.09 -6.06 1.73
C ALA A 40 -17.27 -5.32 2.37
N LYS A 41 -17.84 -4.31 1.71
CA LYS A 41 -19.05 -3.60 2.16
C LYS A 41 -20.30 -4.48 2.13
N CYS A 42 -20.48 -5.26 1.07
CA CYS A 42 -21.57 -6.24 0.98
C CYS A 42 -21.48 -7.24 2.14
N LYS A 43 -20.28 -7.80 2.36
CA LYS A 43 -20.04 -8.73 3.47
C LYS A 43 -20.32 -8.10 4.84
N ALA A 44 -19.88 -6.86 5.06
CA ALA A 44 -20.17 -6.14 6.31
C ALA A 44 -21.69 -6.02 6.55
N THR A 45 -22.45 -5.74 5.50
CA THR A 45 -23.92 -5.66 5.57
C THR A 45 -24.54 -7.01 5.92
N GLU A 46 -24.08 -8.09 5.29
CA GLU A 46 -24.53 -9.47 5.58
C GLU A 46 -24.22 -9.88 7.03
N ASP A 47 -23.07 -9.44 7.56
CA ASP A 47 -22.63 -9.68 8.93
C ASP A 47 -23.27 -8.71 9.96
N GLY A 48 -24.25 -7.90 9.54
CA GLY A 48 -24.97 -6.94 10.39
C GLY A 48 -24.11 -5.75 10.86
N GLN A 49 -23.00 -5.48 10.19
CA GLN A 49 -22.12 -4.35 10.44
C GLN A 49 -22.47 -3.17 9.52
N ASP A 50 -22.09 -1.97 9.92
CA ASP A 50 -22.22 -0.79 9.07
C ASP A 50 -21.17 -0.83 7.94
N PRO A 51 -21.57 -0.94 6.65
CA PRO A 51 -20.65 -0.94 5.52
C PRO A 51 -19.85 0.37 5.40
N GLU A 52 -20.30 1.47 5.99
CA GLU A 52 -19.58 2.74 5.97
C GLU A 52 -18.32 2.72 6.85
N ASN A 53 -18.18 1.76 7.75
CA ASN A 53 -16.95 1.54 8.49
C ASN A 53 -15.86 0.87 7.63
N VAL A 54 -16.25 0.19 6.54
CA VAL A 54 -15.30 -0.44 5.61
C VAL A 54 -14.59 0.65 4.80
N ALA A 55 -13.29 0.80 5.05
CA ALA A 55 -12.46 1.85 4.46
C ALA A 55 -13.02 3.27 4.65
N GLY A 56 -13.80 3.51 5.72
CA GLY A 56 -14.48 4.79 5.98
C GLY A 56 -13.51 5.97 6.11
N HIS A 57 -12.28 5.71 6.56
CA HIS A 57 -11.20 6.69 6.67
C HIS A 57 -10.32 6.81 5.41
N GLY A 58 -10.74 6.22 4.28
CA GLY A 58 -9.98 6.30 3.03
C GLY A 58 -8.77 5.37 2.97
N VAL A 59 -8.72 4.34 3.82
CA VAL A 59 -7.65 3.33 3.81
C VAL A 59 -8.26 1.94 3.83
N TYR A 60 -7.82 1.07 2.92
CA TYR A 60 -8.16 -0.34 2.87
C TYR A 60 -6.89 -1.18 2.76
N VAL A 61 -6.66 -2.12 3.68
CA VAL A 61 -5.38 -2.84 3.83
C VAL A 61 -5.51 -4.29 3.37
N GLY A 62 -4.43 -4.84 2.80
CA GLY A 62 -4.32 -6.26 2.46
C GLY A 62 -5.07 -6.62 1.18
N LEU A 63 -4.75 -5.95 0.07
CA LEU A 63 -5.35 -6.27 -1.23
C LEU A 63 -4.72 -7.53 -1.80
N SER A 64 -3.41 -7.69 -1.62
CA SER A 64 -2.63 -8.86 -2.02
C SER A 64 -3.07 -10.16 -1.33
N THR A 65 -3.63 -10.08 -0.13
CA THR A 65 -4.18 -11.27 0.55
C THR A 65 -5.49 -11.73 -0.09
N GLN A 66 -6.21 -10.84 -0.77
CA GLN A 66 -7.54 -11.08 -1.33
C GLN A 66 -7.52 -11.27 -2.85
N SER A 67 -6.57 -10.66 -3.57
CA SER A 67 -6.58 -10.58 -5.02
C SER A 67 -5.28 -11.06 -5.68
N GLN A 68 -5.43 -11.89 -6.71
CA GLN A 68 -4.28 -12.31 -7.53
C GLN A 68 -3.68 -11.14 -8.30
N ILE A 69 -4.51 -10.20 -8.75
CA ILE A 69 -4.06 -8.97 -9.43
C ILE A 69 -3.08 -8.21 -8.53
N PHE A 70 -3.41 -8.05 -7.25
CA PHE A 70 -2.51 -7.40 -6.30
C PHE A 70 -1.29 -8.25 -5.94
N ARG A 71 -1.41 -9.58 -5.88
CA ARG A 71 -0.23 -10.46 -5.72
C ARG A 71 0.75 -10.36 -6.87
N ASP A 72 0.27 -10.11 -8.08
CA ASP A 72 1.13 -9.92 -9.26
C ASP A 72 1.69 -8.49 -9.29
N ALA A 73 0.89 -7.50 -8.88
CA ALA A 73 1.31 -6.10 -8.81
C ALA A 73 2.47 -5.88 -7.83
N VAL A 74 2.44 -6.50 -6.64
CA VAL A 74 3.52 -6.39 -5.66
C VAL A 74 4.82 -7.07 -6.12
N LYS A 75 4.74 -7.93 -7.15
CA LYS A 75 5.87 -8.59 -7.80
C LYS A 75 6.29 -7.90 -9.10
N ASN A 76 5.73 -6.73 -9.42
CA ASN A 76 6.01 -6.04 -10.68
C ASN A 76 7.51 -5.73 -10.80
N LYS A 77 8.17 -6.33 -11.79
CA LYS A 77 9.62 -6.21 -11.98
C LYS A 77 10.09 -4.76 -12.14
N LYS A 78 9.32 -3.89 -12.80
CA LYS A 78 9.69 -2.48 -12.99
C LYS A 78 9.76 -1.76 -11.64
N ILE A 79 8.83 -2.06 -10.73
CA ILE A 79 8.81 -1.51 -9.37
C ILE A 79 9.96 -2.09 -8.54
N LEU A 80 10.14 -3.41 -8.56
CA LEU A 80 11.19 -4.08 -7.80
C LEU A 80 12.60 -3.65 -8.22
N ASP A 81 12.83 -3.43 -9.52
CA ASP A 81 14.12 -2.95 -10.03
C ASP A 81 14.44 -1.53 -9.52
N VAL A 82 13.43 -0.66 -9.36
CA VAL A 82 13.60 0.66 -8.74
C VAL A 82 13.86 0.54 -7.24
N LEU A 83 13.07 -0.26 -6.53
CA LEU A 83 13.23 -0.45 -5.09
C LEU A 83 14.58 -1.05 -4.73
N GLN A 84 15.11 -1.99 -5.54
CA GLN A 84 16.42 -2.60 -5.30
C GLN A 84 17.57 -1.60 -5.40
N VAL A 85 17.43 -0.58 -6.25
CA VAL A 85 18.39 0.52 -6.36
C VAL A 85 18.35 1.44 -5.14
N ILE A 86 17.17 1.60 -4.51
CA ILE A 86 16.96 2.51 -3.39
C ILE A 86 17.27 1.86 -2.04
N LEU A 87 16.83 0.62 -1.83
CA LEU A 87 16.86 -0.07 -0.53
C LEU A 87 18.09 -0.97 -0.41
N SER A 88 18.01 -2.18 -0.96
CA SER A 88 19.08 -3.19 -0.96
C SER A 88 18.72 -4.35 -1.90
N PRO A 89 19.67 -5.23 -2.25
CA PRO A 89 19.31 -6.59 -2.66
C PRO A 89 18.58 -7.29 -1.50
N ASN A 90 17.57 -8.11 -1.83
CA ASN A 90 16.70 -8.87 -0.90
C ASN A 90 15.63 -8.03 -0.17
N ILE A 91 14.70 -7.45 -0.93
CA ILE A 91 13.55 -6.73 -0.39
C ILE A 91 12.46 -7.72 0.02
N GLU A 92 11.87 -7.50 1.20
CA GLU A 92 10.69 -8.21 1.66
C GLU A 92 9.43 -7.35 1.55
N PHE A 93 8.32 -8.00 1.21
CA PHE A 93 7.03 -7.34 1.13
C PHE A 93 6.32 -7.40 2.49
N LEU A 94 6.02 -6.23 3.08
CA LEU A 94 5.36 -6.15 4.38
C LEU A 94 3.83 -6.11 4.26
N SER A 95 3.30 -5.14 3.49
CA SER A 95 1.86 -4.93 3.35
C SER A 95 1.55 -4.07 2.14
N ASP A 96 0.33 -4.17 1.64
CA ASP A 96 -0.26 -3.23 0.69
C ASP A 96 -1.54 -2.59 1.22
N LYS A 97 -1.82 -1.39 0.73
CA LYS A 97 -3.02 -0.63 1.08
C LYS A 97 -3.46 0.23 -0.09
N ALA A 98 -4.77 0.33 -0.28
CA ALA A 98 -5.39 1.35 -1.09
C ALA A 98 -5.66 2.55 -0.18
N VAL A 99 -5.15 3.71 -0.59
CA VAL A 99 -5.37 4.98 0.09
C VAL A 99 -6.06 5.92 -0.87
N PHE A 100 -7.19 6.49 -0.47
CA PHE A 100 -8.01 7.35 -1.30
C PHE A 100 -8.61 8.48 -0.47
N LYS A 101 -8.86 9.62 -1.13
CA LYS A 101 -9.60 10.74 -0.53
C LYS A 101 -11.08 10.51 -0.78
N SER A 102 -11.85 10.45 0.30
CA SER A 102 -13.31 10.43 0.26
C SER A 102 -13.82 11.86 0.49
N HIS A 103 -14.92 12.23 -0.17
CA HIS A 103 -15.61 13.51 0.09
C HIS A 103 -16.10 13.66 1.55
N ARG A 104 -16.14 12.54 2.29
CA ARG A 104 -16.50 12.51 3.72
C ARG A 104 -15.35 12.92 4.64
N MET A 105 -14.14 13.01 4.12
CA MET A 105 -12.94 13.41 4.86
C MET A 105 -12.58 14.83 4.44
N ASP A 106 -12.72 15.77 5.37
CA ASP A 106 -12.55 17.22 5.14
C ASP A 106 -11.20 17.75 5.67
N PHE A 107 -10.30 16.85 6.08
CA PHE A 107 -8.98 17.20 6.56
C PHE A 107 -7.86 16.73 5.62
N ASP A 108 -6.82 17.56 5.54
CA ASP A 108 -5.60 17.25 4.82
C ASP A 108 -4.75 16.23 5.57
N SER A 109 -3.93 15.48 4.85
CA SER A 109 -2.95 14.60 5.50
C SER A 109 -1.93 15.48 6.24
N PRO A 110 -1.84 15.44 7.58
CA PRO A 110 -0.93 16.30 8.31
C PRO A 110 0.53 15.96 7.96
N TRP A 111 1.44 16.90 8.20
CA TRP A 111 2.87 16.63 8.14
C TRP A 111 3.22 15.52 9.15
N HIS A 112 3.78 14.43 8.64
CA HIS A 112 4.19 13.29 9.44
C HIS A 112 5.35 12.56 8.76
N GLN A 113 5.97 11.64 9.49
CA GLN A 113 6.85 10.64 8.93
C GLN A 113 6.21 9.27 9.16
N ASP A 114 6.29 8.39 8.18
CA ASP A 114 5.87 7.00 8.37
C ASP A 114 6.65 6.36 9.54
N TRP A 115 5.97 5.49 10.27
CA TRP A 115 6.53 4.88 11.47
C TRP A 115 7.77 4.03 11.15
N HIS A 116 8.86 4.20 11.90
CA HIS A 116 10.17 3.65 11.53
C HIS A 116 10.35 2.15 11.86
N PHE A 117 9.52 1.54 12.71
CA PHE A 117 9.71 0.16 13.16
C PHE A 117 8.42 -0.63 13.45
N GLY A 118 8.30 -1.83 12.87
CA GLY A 118 7.26 -2.82 13.17
C GLY A 118 7.48 -3.57 14.50
N THR A 119 7.47 -2.87 15.64
CA THR A 119 7.71 -3.50 16.96
C THR A 119 6.47 -3.89 17.75
N ASP A 120 5.26 -3.53 17.32
CA ASP A 120 4.06 -3.92 18.07
C ASP A 120 3.52 -5.30 17.67
N HIS A 121 3.91 -5.85 16.52
CA HIS A 121 3.53 -7.21 16.11
C HIS A 121 4.44 -8.33 16.61
N ILE A 122 5.71 -8.04 16.92
CA ILE A 122 6.64 -9.07 17.46
C ILE A 122 6.46 -9.23 18.97
N LYS A 123 6.13 -8.17 19.72
CA LYS A 123 5.94 -8.27 21.17
C LYS A 123 4.67 -9.02 21.56
N SER A 124 3.59 -8.90 20.79
CA SER A 124 2.34 -9.61 21.10
C SER A 124 2.35 -11.09 20.72
N GLN A 125 3.21 -11.51 19.78
CA GLN A 125 3.31 -12.91 19.35
C GLN A 125 4.29 -13.75 20.18
N PHE A 126 5.30 -13.14 20.80
CA PHE A 126 6.36 -13.89 21.50
C PHE A 126 6.37 -13.75 23.03
N GLY A 127 5.42 -13.00 23.62
CA GLY A 127 5.22 -13.01 25.07
C GLY A 127 6.47 -12.65 25.90
N LEU A 128 7.40 -11.88 25.34
CA LEU A 128 8.58 -11.44 26.07
C LEU A 128 8.23 -10.19 26.87
N ALA A 129 7.89 -10.41 28.14
CA ALA A 129 7.75 -9.37 29.14
C ALA A 129 9.09 -8.67 29.40
N GLY A 130 9.04 -7.35 29.55
CA GLY A 130 10.08 -6.58 30.22
C GLY A 130 9.97 -6.70 31.74
#